data_AF-A0A2G6QKT6-F1
#
_entry.id   AF-A0A2G6QKT6-F1
#
_cell.length_a   1.000
_cell.length_b   1.000
_cell.length_c   1.000
_cell.angle_alpha   90.00
_cell.angle_beta   90.00
_cell.angle_gamma   90.00
#
_symmetry.space_group_name_H-M   'P 1'
#
loop_
_entity.id
_entity.type
_entity.pdbx_description
1 polymer ?
#
loop_
_entity_poly.entity_id
_entity_poly.type
_entity_poly.pdbx_seq_one_letter_code
_entity_poly.pdbx_strand_id
1 'polypeptide(L)'
;MIAEINTNLEKANQQMKEFYSVDVQRALYIAAQNAESDRVSMLGASRREVIREGIQKGIFQTAKNMKRKNFDSAVISEVTGLSIEEIEKL
;
A
#
# COMPACT_ATOMS: atom_id res chain seq x y z
N MET A 1 2.79 45.45 -12.85
CA MET A 1 2.45 44.47 -11.80
C MET A 1 1.03 43.90 -11.93
N ILE A 2 -0.07 44.62 -11.68
CA ILE A 2 -1.45 44.05 -11.80
C ILE A 2 -1.79 43.63 -13.24
N ALA A 3 -1.46 44.45 -14.24
CA ALA A 3 -1.70 44.13 -15.66
C ALA A 3 -0.87 42.92 -16.16
N GLU A 4 0.30 42.69 -15.55
CA GLU A 4 1.23 41.61 -15.89
C GLU A 4 0.81 40.28 -15.25
N ILE A 5 0.24 40.34 -14.04
CA ILE A 5 -0.42 39.20 -13.38
C ILE A 5 -1.65 38.76 -14.17
N ASN A 6 -2.47 39.71 -14.65
CA ASN A 6 -3.66 39.41 -15.44
C ASN A 6 -3.33 38.75 -16.79
N THR A 7 -2.29 39.22 -17.48
CA THR A 7 -1.85 38.61 -18.75
C THR A 7 -1.25 37.22 -18.56
N ASN A 8 -0.53 36.97 -17.46
CA ASN A 8 -0.04 35.64 -17.13
C ASN A 8 -1.19 34.67 -16.77
N LEU A 9 -2.21 35.17 -16.07
CA LEU A 9 -3.42 34.40 -15.75
C LEU A 9 -4.20 34.01 -17.01
N GLU A 10 -4.34 34.94 -17.97
CA GLU A 10 -4.99 34.68 -19.27
C GLU A 10 -4.23 33.65 -20.10
N LYS A 11 -2.90 33.75 -20.16
CA LYS A 11 -2.05 32.74 -20.85
C LYS A 11 -2.18 31.36 -20.20
N ALA A 12 -2.16 31.29 -18.88
CA ALA A 12 -2.36 30.04 -18.15
C ALA A 12 -3.75 29.44 -18.44
N ASN A 13 -4.80 30.26 -18.45
CA ASN A 13 -6.16 29.82 -18.77
C ASN A 13 -6.31 29.34 -20.22
N GLN A 14 -5.61 29.97 -21.18
CA GLN A 14 -5.65 29.56 -22.58
C GLN A 14 -4.90 28.26 -22.84
N GLN A 15 -3.72 28.08 -22.25
CA GLN A 15 -3.01 26.80 -22.27
C GLN A 15 -3.82 25.69 -21.59
N MET A 16 -4.46 26.01 -20.46
CA MET A 16 -5.34 25.10 -19.77
C MET A 16 -6.54 24.71 -20.66
N LYS A 17 -7.12 25.68 -21.37
CA LYS A 17 -8.22 25.44 -22.31
C LYS A 17 -7.78 24.54 -23.45
N GLU A 18 -6.62 24.75 -24.07
CA GLU A 18 -6.06 23.88 -25.13
C GLU A 18 -5.80 22.45 -24.63
N PHE A 19 -5.19 22.29 -23.45
CA PHE A 19 -4.96 20.99 -22.81
C PHE A 19 -6.26 20.21 -22.56
N TYR A 20 -7.34 20.94 -22.29
CA TYR A 20 -8.66 20.41 -21.91
C TYR A 20 -9.71 20.37 -23.03
N SER A 21 -9.43 20.96 -24.19
CA SER A 21 -10.35 21.00 -25.34
C SER A 21 -10.01 20.00 -26.44
N VAL A 22 -8.86 19.33 -26.35
CA VAL A 22 -8.53 18.16 -27.17
C VAL A 22 -8.84 16.90 -26.38
N ASP A 23 -10.03 16.33 -26.59
CA ASP A 23 -10.57 15.19 -25.81
C ASP A 23 -9.58 14.02 -25.68
N VAL A 24 -8.79 13.76 -26.72
CA VAL A 24 -7.76 12.72 -26.74
C VAL A 24 -6.64 13.00 -25.74
N GLN A 25 -6.14 14.24 -25.67
CA GLN A 25 -5.05 14.61 -24.75
C GLN A 25 -5.52 14.56 -23.30
N ARG A 26 -6.74 15.02 -23.04
CA ARG A 26 -7.38 14.89 -21.73
C ARG A 26 -7.54 13.41 -21.34
N ALA A 27 -8.03 12.58 -22.25
CA ALA A 27 -8.22 11.15 -21.99
C ALA A 27 -6.88 10.46 -21.70
N LEU A 28 -5.82 10.78 -22.44
CA LEU A 28 -4.46 10.28 -22.20
C LEU A 28 -3.93 10.71 -20.84
N TYR A 29 -4.14 11.97 -20.44
CA TYR A 29 -3.74 12.47 -19.13
C TYR A 29 -4.47 11.73 -18.00
N ILE A 30 -5.79 11.60 -18.08
CA ILE A 30 -6.59 10.87 -17.09
C ILE A 30 -6.17 9.39 -17.02
N ALA A 31 -5.94 8.75 -18.17
CA ALA A 31 -5.47 7.37 -18.20
C ALA A 31 -4.10 7.21 -17.53
N ALA A 32 -3.17 8.14 -17.76
CA ALA A 32 -1.86 8.15 -17.10
C ALA A 32 -1.99 8.35 -15.59
N GLN A 33 -2.84 9.28 -15.14
CA GLN A 33 -3.08 9.48 -13.71
C GLN A 33 -3.72 8.27 -13.04
N ASN A 34 -4.71 7.66 -13.69
CA ASN A 34 -5.37 6.46 -13.18
C ASN A 34 -4.38 5.30 -13.08
N ALA A 35 -3.55 5.08 -14.11
CA ALA A 35 -2.52 4.04 -14.09
C ALA A 35 -1.51 4.25 -12.95
N GLU A 36 -1.10 5.50 -12.70
CA GLU A 36 -0.20 5.80 -11.58
C GLU A 36 -0.89 5.62 -10.22
N SER A 37 -2.16 6.03 -10.10
CA SER A 37 -2.98 5.82 -8.90
C SER A 37 -3.16 4.32 -8.60
N ASP A 38 -3.45 3.52 -9.61
CA ASP A 38 -3.57 2.06 -9.50
C ASP A 38 -2.25 1.44 -9.06
N ARG A 39 -1.13 1.88 -9.66
CA ARG A 39 0.22 1.42 -9.29
C ARG A 39 0.54 1.71 -7.82
N VAL A 40 0.26 2.93 -7.35
CA VAL A 40 0.47 3.31 -5.94
C VAL A 40 -0.42 2.47 -5.02
N SER A 41 -1.67 2.25 -5.40
CA SER A 41 -2.63 1.44 -4.63
C SER A 41 -2.19 -0.01 -4.53
N MET A 42 -1.74 -0.61 -5.63
CA MET A 42 -1.19 -1.97 -5.68
C MET A 42 0.04 -2.10 -4.77
N LEU A 43 1.01 -1.18 -4.89
CA LEU A 43 2.20 -1.20 -4.03
C LEU A 43 1.83 -1.09 -2.54
N GLY A 44 0.86 -0.23 -2.21
CA GLY A 44 0.34 -0.12 -0.85
C GLY A 44 -0.31 -1.42 -0.35
N ALA A 45 -1.09 -2.09 -1.20
CA ALA A 45 -1.70 -3.37 -0.88
C ALA A 45 -0.64 -4.47 -0.69
N SER A 46 0.29 -4.62 -1.63
CA SER A 46 1.38 -5.60 -1.56
C SER A 46 2.25 -5.37 -0.32
N ARG A 47 2.55 -4.12 0.05
CA ARG A 47 3.31 -3.81 1.26
C ARG A 47 2.58 -4.30 2.53
N ARG A 48 1.27 -4.07 2.62
CA ARG A 48 0.46 -4.54 3.76
C ARG A 48 0.43 -6.06 3.85
N GLU A 49 0.32 -6.73 2.71
CA GLU A 49 0.31 -8.19 2.61
C GLU A 49 1.64 -8.79 3.04
N VAL A 50 2.77 -8.30 2.51
CA VAL A 50 4.11 -8.77 2.88
C VAL A 50 4.40 -8.55 4.37
N ILE A 51 3.98 -7.42 4.95
CA ILE A 51 4.11 -7.18 6.39
C ILE A 51 3.28 -8.20 7.18
N ARG A 52 2.02 -8.44 6.78
CA ARG A 52 1.16 -9.42 7.45
C ARG A 52 1.74 -10.82 7.39
N GLU A 53 2.21 -11.26 6.21
CA GLU A 53 2.88 -12.54 6.06
C GLU A 53 4.15 -12.63 6.90
N GLY A 54 4.97 -11.58 6.93
CA GLY A 54 6.19 -11.53 7.72
C GLY A 54 5.91 -11.69 9.22
N ILE A 55 4.88 -10.99 9.72
CA ILE A 55 4.42 -11.11 11.11
C ILE A 55 3.96 -12.55 11.40
N GLN A 56 3.09 -13.12 10.55
CA GLN A 56 2.61 -14.50 10.75
C GLN A 56 3.77 -15.52 10.72
N LYS A 57 4.67 -15.43 9.75
CA LYS A 57 5.86 -16.29 9.66
C LYS A 57 6.74 -16.15 10.91
N GLY A 58 6.91 -14.93 11.43
CA GLY A 58 7.65 -14.66 12.66
C GLY A 58 7.00 -15.26 13.92
N ILE A 59 5.67 -15.18 14.04
CA ILE A 59 4.90 -15.80 15.12
C ILE A 59 5.10 -17.32 15.11
N PHE A 60 4.91 -17.96 13.95
CA PHE A 60 5.10 -19.41 13.81
C PHE A 60 6.55 -19.85 14.08
N GLN A 61 7.53 -19.07 13.63
CA GLN A 61 8.94 -19.38 13.88
C GLN A 61 9.29 -19.26 15.37
N THR A 62 8.72 -18.27 16.06
CA THR A 62 8.84 -18.11 17.51
C THR A 62 8.24 -19.31 18.24
N ALA A 63 7.01 -19.70 17.90
CA ALA A 63 6.33 -20.86 18.48
C ALA A 63 7.14 -22.15 18.29
N LYS A 64 7.67 -22.41 17.08
CA LYS A 64 8.56 -23.55 16.79
C LYS A 64 9.82 -23.54 17.67
N ASN A 65 10.44 -22.37 17.84
CA ASN A 65 11.63 -22.23 18.67
C ASN A 65 11.34 -22.48 20.16
N MET A 66 10.20 -22.03 20.66
CA MET A 66 9.75 -22.28 22.03
C MET A 66 9.43 -23.76 22.24
N LYS A 67 8.70 -24.39 21.32
CA LYS A 67 8.40 -25.84 21.37
C LYS A 67 9.69 -26.67 21.39
N ARG A 68 10.67 -26.33 20.55
CA ARG A 68 12.01 -26.96 20.55
C ARG A 68 12.77 -26.78 21.87
N LYS A 69 12.47 -25.73 22.63
CA LYS A 69 13.02 -25.47 23.96
C LYS A 69 12.17 -26.08 25.09
N ASN A 70 11.19 -26.92 24.75
CA ASN A 70 10.28 -27.60 25.67
C ASN A 70 9.44 -26.66 26.55
N PHE A 71 9.07 -25.49 26.03
CA PHE A 71 8.04 -24.67 26.66
C PHE A 71 6.68 -25.37 26.58
N ASP A 72 5.86 -25.21 27.61
CA ASP A 72 4.50 -25.76 27.65
C ASP A 72 3.61 -25.12 26.58
N SER A 73 2.73 -25.92 25.97
CA SER A 73 1.83 -25.46 24.90
C SER A 73 0.94 -24.30 25.34
N ALA A 74 0.49 -24.25 26.59
CA ALA A 74 -0.31 -23.14 27.13
C ALA A 74 0.50 -21.84 27.16
N VAL A 75 1.78 -21.91 27.56
CA VAL A 75 2.67 -20.74 27.56
C VAL A 75 2.96 -20.27 26.14
N ILE A 76 3.18 -21.19 25.20
CA ILE A 76 3.38 -20.84 23.79
C ILE A 76 2.12 -20.16 23.23
N SER A 77 0.93 -20.66 23.57
CA SER A 77 -0.35 -20.08 23.14
C SER A 77 -0.54 -18.67 23.68
N GLU A 78 -0.28 -18.46 24.97
CA GLU A 78 -0.35 -17.13 25.60
C GLU A 78 0.60 -16.12 24.94
N VAL A 79 1.84 -16.53 24.67
CA VAL A 79 2.87 -15.63 24.12
C VAL A 79 2.65 -15.32 22.64
N THR A 80 2.22 -16.31 21.85
CA THR A 80 2.19 -16.21 20.38
C THR A 80 0.79 -15.90 19.84
N GLY A 81 -0.25 -16.11 20.65
CA GLY A 81 -1.65 -15.99 20.25
C GLY A 81 -2.14 -17.13 19.35
N LEU A 82 -1.32 -18.16 19.10
CA LEU A 82 -1.72 -19.35 18.36
C LEU A 82 -2.60 -20.25 19.24
N SER A 83 -3.52 -20.99 18.61
CA SER A 83 -4.30 -22.00 19.32
C SER A 83 -3.44 -23.18 19.75
N ILE A 84 -3.89 -23.92 20.76
CA ILE A 84 -3.21 -25.14 21.19
C ILE A 84 -3.13 -26.15 20.03
N GLU A 85 -4.18 -26.29 19.23
CA GLU A 85 -4.16 -27.18 18.06
C GLU A 85 -3.14 -26.75 17.00
N GLU A 86 -2.97 -25.45 16.79
CA GLU A 86 -1.94 -24.92 15.88
C GLU A 86 -0.54 -25.27 16.41
N ILE A 87 -0.30 -25.09 17.71
CA ILE A 87 0.99 -25.36 18.36
C ILE A 87 1.32 -26.85 18.36
N GLU A 88 0.35 -27.72 18.59
CA GLU A 88 0.53 -29.18 18.54
C GLU A 88 0.97 -29.66 17.16
N LYS A 89 0.49 -29.00 16.09
CA LYS A 89 0.85 -29.29 14.70
C LYS A 89 2.21 -28.73 14.25
N LEU A 90 2.85 -27.86 15.05
CA LEU A 90 4.18 -27.28 14.73
C LEU A 90 5.35 -28.26 14.92
#